data_AF-A0ABC9VN05-F1
#
_entry.id   AF-A0ABC9VN05-F1
#
_cell.length_a   1.000
_cell.length_b   1.000
_cell.length_c   1.000
_cell.angle_alpha   90.00
_cell.angle_beta   90.00
_cell.angle_gamma   90.00
#
_symmetry.space_group_name_H-M   'P 1'
#
loop_
_entity.id
_entity.type
_entity.pdbx_description
1 polymer ?
#
loop_
_entity_poly.entity_id
_entity_poly.type
_entity_poly.pdbx_seq_one_letter_code
_entity_poly.pdbx_strand_id
1 'polypeptide(L)'
;MAGDQSVLHLTGTRYRSKCRHHRLRFDPKWMYWWRSRKRRDQTRGCRLYLRKSAEKVRKDPTKSVVYDQYEEDREKYLNDADFNKPANFTWQQKLSLIIFGIAFIVMIWGVQQKGWYFTEISVVFLTAGYLMAIFSGLSEHKVVQAFVDGASDLLGVALTIGLARAVSIVMDDSHTSDTIMHFFSQQISDMSPLIFIWFLFIVYIILGFFIQSSSGLAVLSMPIMAPLANVVEIDRASVIDAYNWGLGFISLVTPTGLILMSLMMVNIDFNKWFKWCWKLLVIEFVLCLVALGVGLLVY
;
A
#
# COMPACT_ATOMS: atom_id res chain seq x y z
N MET A 1 -39.32 18.07 21.14
CA MET A 1 -39.99 16.88 21.71
C MET A 1 -39.03 15.72 21.46
N ALA A 2 -37.99 15.49 22.26
CA ALA A 2 -37.91 15.13 23.69
C ALA A 2 -38.39 13.70 23.98
N GLY A 3 -37.51 12.91 24.62
CA GLY A 3 -37.76 11.60 25.26
C GLY A 3 -37.18 10.42 24.47
N ASP A 4 -36.33 9.54 24.99
CA ASP A 4 -35.98 9.30 26.40
C ASP A 4 -34.66 8.51 26.52
N GLN A 5 -33.74 9.05 27.33
CA GLN A 5 -32.60 8.36 27.94
C GLN A 5 -32.98 8.10 29.40
N SER A 6 -33.28 6.86 29.78
CA SER A 6 -33.09 6.35 31.15
C SER A 6 -33.53 4.89 31.24
N VAL A 7 -33.06 4.19 32.29
CA VAL A 7 -33.33 2.78 32.64
C VAL A 7 -32.36 1.83 31.90
N LEU A 8 -31.24 1.34 32.46
CA LEU A 8 -30.85 1.08 33.83
C LEU A 8 -29.35 1.27 34.06
N HIS A 9 -29.02 2.17 34.99
CA HIS A 9 -27.90 2.00 35.90
C HIS A 9 -28.39 1.21 37.13
N LEU A 10 -27.45 0.51 37.79
CA LEU A 10 -27.46 0.07 39.21
C LEU A 10 -27.86 -1.37 39.54
N THR A 11 -26.90 -2.28 39.39
CA THR A 11 -26.27 -3.00 40.51
C THR A 11 -24.76 -3.07 40.17
N GLY A 12 -23.76 -2.84 41.01
CA GLY A 12 -23.66 -2.70 42.45
C GLY A 12 -22.22 -3.07 42.84
N THR A 13 -21.30 -2.12 42.66
CA THR A 13 -20.14 -1.88 43.55
C THR A 13 -19.32 -3.08 44.07
N ARG A 14 -18.13 -3.32 43.50
CA ARG A 14 -16.82 -3.42 44.20
C ARG A 14 -15.73 -3.87 43.23
N TYR A 15 -14.93 -2.93 42.73
CA TYR A 15 -13.46 -3.00 42.59
C TYR A 15 -12.99 -1.75 41.84
N ARG A 16 -13.12 -0.59 42.49
CA ARG A 16 -12.52 0.66 42.04
C ARG A 16 -11.42 1.05 43.02
N SER A 17 -10.31 0.33 42.98
CA SER A 17 -9.07 0.76 43.63
C SER A 17 -7.87 0.09 42.97
N LYS A 18 -6.96 0.91 42.44
CA LYS A 18 -5.69 0.59 41.75
C LYS A 18 -5.78 0.28 40.25
N CYS A 19 -5.82 1.34 39.45
CA CYS A 19 -4.95 1.52 38.28
C CYS A 19 -4.90 3.02 37.98
N ARG A 20 -4.16 3.73 38.83
CA ARG A 20 -3.84 5.15 38.67
C ARG A 20 -2.56 5.21 37.82
N HIS A 21 -2.64 5.92 36.69
CA HIS A 21 -1.52 6.33 35.82
C HIS A 21 -0.70 5.23 35.15
N HIS A 22 -1.11 4.84 33.94
CA HIS A 22 -0.25 4.93 32.76
C HIS A 22 -1.14 5.15 31.55
N ARG A 23 -1.50 6.42 31.32
CA ARG A 23 -1.98 6.86 30.01
C ARG A 23 -0.73 6.83 29.12
N LEU A 24 -0.39 5.65 28.59
CA LEU A 24 0.63 5.52 27.56
C LEU A 24 0.17 6.40 26.40
N ARG A 25 0.70 7.61 26.34
CA ARG A 25 0.75 8.38 25.11
C ARG A 25 1.57 7.52 24.15
N PHE A 26 0.88 6.70 23.35
CA PHE A 26 1.44 6.20 22.11
C PHE A 26 1.86 7.43 21.32
N ASP A 27 3.15 7.75 21.31
CA ASP A 27 3.69 8.72 20.37
C ASP A 27 3.89 7.97 19.05
N PRO A 28 3.01 8.14 18.05
CA PRO A 28 3.10 7.41 16.80
C PRO A 28 4.34 7.83 16.00
N LYS A 29 4.97 8.95 16.35
CA LYS A 29 6.08 9.53 15.60
C LYS A 29 7.25 8.59 15.46
N TRP A 30 7.58 7.81 16.48
CA TRP A 30 8.67 6.82 16.39
C TRP A 30 8.32 5.67 15.45
N MET A 31 7.07 5.20 15.46
CA MET A 31 6.58 4.16 14.57
C MET A 31 6.54 4.64 13.10
N TYR A 32 6.04 5.86 12.85
CA TYR A 32 6.08 6.50 11.53
C TYR A 32 7.51 6.79 11.07
N TRP A 33 8.40 7.21 11.98
CA TRP A 33 9.80 7.48 11.69
C TRP A 33 10.59 6.19 11.39
N TRP A 34 10.31 5.11 12.09
CA TRP A 34 10.94 3.81 11.87
C TRP A 34 10.40 3.12 10.61
N ARG A 35 9.09 3.16 10.37
CA ARG A 35 8.44 2.67 9.13
C ARG A 35 8.85 3.49 7.89
N SER A 36 9.19 4.77 8.06
CA SER A 36 9.79 5.61 7.01
C SER A 36 11.31 5.46 6.87
N ARG A 37 12.04 5.05 7.91
CA ARG A 37 13.46 4.68 7.81
C ARG A 37 13.65 3.34 7.09
N LYS A 38 12.88 2.31 7.43
CA LYS A 38 12.93 1.03 6.73
C LYS A 38 12.60 1.12 5.25
N ARG A 39 11.52 1.84 4.90
CA ARG A 39 11.22 2.14 3.48
C ARG A 39 12.35 2.89 2.81
N ARG A 40 13.06 3.78 3.51
CA ARG A 40 14.25 4.49 3.00
C ARG A 40 15.45 3.57 2.81
N ASP A 41 15.70 2.61 3.68
CA ASP A 41 16.84 1.69 3.57
C ASP A 41 16.63 0.64 2.48
N GLN A 42 15.40 0.11 2.36
CA GLN A 42 15.02 -0.75 1.23
C GLN A 42 15.09 0.00 -0.11
N THR A 43 14.49 1.20 -0.21
CA THR A 43 14.63 2.03 -1.43
C THR A 43 16.04 2.52 -1.67
N ARG A 44 16.91 2.61 -0.64
CA ARG A 44 18.35 2.89 -0.81
C ARG A 44 19.08 1.70 -1.41
N GLY A 45 18.84 0.47 -0.93
CA GLY A 45 19.39 -0.76 -1.49
C GLY A 45 19.02 -0.92 -2.97
N CYS A 46 17.73 -0.81 -3.29
CA CYS A 46 17.21 -0.77 -4.65
C CYS A 46 17.86 0.33 -5.50
N ARG A 47 17.91 1.58 -5.02
CA ARG A 47 18.54 2.71 -5.75
C ARG A 47 20.03 2.51 -5.98
N LEU A 48 20.76 1.98 -5.02
CA LEU A 48 22.19 1.70 -5.15
C LEU A 48 22.43 0.56 -6.14
N TYR A 49 21.62 -0.49 -6.11
CA TYR A 49 21.68 -1.58 -7.09
C TYR A 49 21.32 -1.08 -8.50
N LEU A 50 20.27 -0.28 -8.63
CA LEU A 50 19.88 0.37 -9.88
C LEU A 50 21.02 1.27 -10.39
N ARG A 51 21.57 2.14 -9.54
CA ARG A 51 22.68 3.02 -9.91
C ARG A 51 23.91 2.22 -10.33
N LYS A 52 24.26 1.17 -9.60
CA LYS A 52 25.39 0.28 -9.94
C LYS A 52 25.14 -0.49 -11.23
N SER A 53 23.92 -0.93 -11.48
CA SER A 53 23.52 -1.62 -12.71
C SER A 53 23.52 -0.65 -13.89
N ALA A 54 22.99 0.55 -13.72
CA ALA A 54 22.99 1.63 -14.71
C ALA A 54 24.41 2.13 -15.00
N GLU A 55 25.27 2.28 -14.00
CA GLU A 55 26.69 2.62 -14.18
C GLU A 55 27.44 1.51 -14.91
N LYS A 56 27.10 0.24 -14.67
CA LYS A 56 27.68 -0.90 -15.40
C LYS A 56 27.25 -0.90 -16.87
N VAL A 57 25.98 -0.67 -17.15
CA VAL A 57 25.45 -0.60 -18.53
C VAL A 57 25.96 0.66 -19.25
N ARG A 58 26.09 1.79 -18.55
CA ARG A 58 26.68 3.03 -19.09
C ARG A 58 28.16 2.87 -19.46
N LYS A 59 28.91 2.09 -18.67
CA LYS A 59 30.34 1.82 -18.92
C LYS A 59 30.55 0.74 -19.98
N ASP A 60 29.62 -0.20 -20.10
CA ASP A 60 29.71 -1.30 -21.05
C ASP A 60 28.28 -1.74 -21.46
N PRO A 61 27.79 -1.29 -22.63
CA PRO A 61 26.44 -1.61 -23.12
C PRO A 61 26.19 -3.11 -23.25
N THR A 62 27.23 -3.91 -23.48
CA THR A 62 27.16 -5.38 -23.63
C THR A 62 26.74 -6.10 -22.34
N LYS A 63 26.85 -5.43 -21.18
CA LYS A 63 26.42 -5.98 -19.88
C LYS A 63 24.91 -5.84 -19.65
N SER A 64 24.18 -5.19 -20.55
CA SER A 64 22.72 -5.12 -20.50
C SER A 64 22.11 -6.46 -20.89
N VAL A 65 21.05 -6.88 -20.19
CA VAL A 65 20.28 -8.07 -20.55
C VAL A 65 19.49 -7.88 -21.85
N VAL A 66 19.36 -6.62 -22.30
CA VAL A 66 18.63 -6.19 -23.50
C VAL A 66 19.61 -5.74 -24.61
N TYR A 67 20.89 -6.13 -24.53
CA TYR A 67 21.89 -5.69 -25.53
C TYR A 67 21.52 -6.10 -26.97
N ASP A 68 20.88 -7.25 -27.14
CA ASP A 68 20.48 -7.76 -28.46
C ASP A 68 19.42 -6.89 -29.18
N GLN A 69 18.69 -6.03 -28.46
CA GLN A 69 17.64 -5.14 -29.00
C GLN A 69 18.07 -3.67 -29.04
N TYR A 70 19.34 -3.39 -28.72
CA TYR A 70 19.84 -2.02 -28.53
C TYR A 70 19.71 -1.12 -29.76
N GLU A 71 19.96 -1.66 -30.96
CA GLU A 71 19.86 -0.92 -32.23
C GLU A 71 18.39 -0.65 -32.61
N GLU A 72 17.49 -1.63 -32.43
CA GLU A 72 16.05 -1.50 -32.72
C GLU A 72 15.36 -0.51 -31.76
N ASP A 73 15.70 -0.55 -30.47
CA ASP A 73 15.17 0.41 -29.47
C ASP A 73 15.68 1.83 -29.75
N ARG A 74 16.93 1.95 -30.24
CA ARG A 74 17.52 3.23 -30.60
C ARG A 74 16.77 3.85 -31.79
N GLU A 75 16.50 3.09 -32.84
CA GLU A 75 15.74 3.63 -33.99
C GLU A 75 14.29 3.96 -33.63
N LYS A 76 13.62 3.15 -32.80
CA LYS A 76 12.20 3.31 -32.46
C LYS A 76 11.92 4.42 -31.46
N TYR A 77 12.81 4.66 -30.49
CA TYR A 77 12.56 5.62 -29.40
C TYR A 77 13.42 6.90 -29.49
N LEU A 78 14.54 6.91 -30.20
CA LEU A 78 15.42 8.09 -30.27
C LEU A 78 15.26 8.93 -31.55
N ASN A 79 14.69 8.38 -32.63
CA ASN A 79 14.48 9.15 -33.87
C ASN A 79 13.27 10.11 -33.81
N ASP A 80 12.28 9.84 -32.94
CA ASP A 80 11.07 10.66 -32.78
C ASP A 80 11.05 11.49 -31.47
N ALA A 81 12.06 11.31 -30.61
CA ALA A 81 12.16 12.01 -29.34
C ALA A 81 12.85 13.36 -29.51
N ASP A 82 12.08 14.38 -29.90
CA ASP A 82 12.51 15.77 -29.89
C ASP A 82 12.60 16.29 -28.44
N PHE A 83 13.66 15.90 -27.72
CA PHE A 83 13.94 16.32 -26.34
C PHE A 83 14.15 17.84 -26.17
N ASN A 84 14.24 18.58 -27.28
CA ASN A 84 14.46 20.03 -27.32
C ASN A 84 13.17 20.84 -27.49
N LYS A 85 11.99 20.21 -27.59
CA LYS A 85 10.73 20.94 -27.45
C LYS A 85 10.44 21.17 -25.96
N PRO A 86 10.56 22.39 -25.42
CA PRO A 86 10.03 22.65 -24.09
C PRO A 86 8.53 22.36 -24.14
N ALA A 87 8.09 21.42 -23.30
CA ALA A 87 6.67 21.26 -23.03
C ALA A 87 6.18 22.60 -22.43
N ASN A 88 5.60 23.44 -23.27
CA ASN A 88 5.09 24.74 -22.87
C ASN A 88 3.88 24.49 -21.97
N PHE A 89 4.12 24.46 -20.65
CA PHE A 89 3.05 24.37 -19.67
C PHE A 89 2.16 25.59 -19.80
N THR A 90 0.88 25.36 -20.11
CA THR A 90 -0.09 26.45 -20.11
C THR A 90 -0.28 26.96 -18.68
N TRP A 91 -0.62 28.24 -18.53
CA TRP A 91 -0.87 28.83 -17.22
C TRP A 91 -1.94 28.06 -16.43
N GLN A 92 -2.95 27.50 -17.13
CA GLN A 92 -3.99 26.65 -16.57
C GLN A 92 -3.43 25.36 -15.95
N GLN A 93 -2.54 24.64 -16.66
CA GLN A 93 -1.91 23.43 -16.15
C GLN A 93 -1.04 23.71 -14.91
N LYS A 94 -0.33 24.85 -14.91
CA LYS A 94 0.46 25.30 -13.76
C LYS A 94 -0.43 25.57 -12.55
N LEU A 95 -1.59 26.19 -12.75
CA LEU A 95 -2.53 26.47 -11.67
C LEU A 95 -3.17 25.18 -11.12
N SER A 96 -3.56 24.25 -11.99
CA SER A 96 -4.07 22.93 -11.57
C SER A 96 -3.03 22.15 -10.74
N LEU A 97 -1.76 22.19 -11.14
CA LEU A 97 -0.66 21.59 -10.37
C LEU A 97 -0.50 22.22 -8.99
N ILE A 98 -0.64 23.55 -8.87
CA ILE A 98 -0.57 24.25 -7.59
C ILE A 98 -1.74 23.85 -6.69
N ILE A 99 -2.97 23.81 -7.21
CA ILE A 99 -4.16 23.40 -6.46
C ILE A 99 -4.00 21.97 -5.95
N PHE A 100 -3.55 21.06 -6.81
CA PHE A 100 -3.27 19.68 -6.45
C PHE A 100 -2.18 19.58 -5.37
N GLY A 101 -1.09 20.34 -5.50
CA GLY A 101 -0.02 20.39 -4.49
C GLY A 101 -0.51 20.90 -3.12
N ILE A 102 -1.34 21.94 -3.11
CA ILE A 102 -1.95 22.48 -1.88
C ILE A 102 -2.87 21.43 -1.24
N ALA A 103 -3.68 20.72 -2.04
CA ALA A 103 -4.56 19.67 -1.53
C ALA A 103 -3.77 18.58 -0.78
N PHE A 104 -2.60 18.18 -1.30
CA PHE A 104 -1.70 17.24 -0.62
C PHE A 104 -1.16 17.79 0.70
N ILE A 105 -0.73 19.05 0.74
CA ILE A 105 -0.22 19.68 1.97
C ILE A 105 -1.32 19.75 3.03
N VAL A 106 -2.52 20.17 2.64
CA VAL A 106 -3.70 20.24 3.52
C VAL A 106 -4.06 18.85 4.04
N MET A 107 -4.08 17.84 3.17
CA MET A 107 -4.32 16.45 3.57
C MET A 107 -3.30 15.97 4.60
N ILE A 108 -2.00 16.18 4.35
CA ILE A 108 -0.93 15.76 5.27
C ILE A 108 -1.08 16.47 6.63
N TRP A 109 -1.33 17.78 6.63
CA TRP A 109 -1.54 18.55 7.84
C TRP A 109 -2.79 18.08 8.61
N GLY A 110 -3.90 17.84 7.91
CA GLY A 110 -5.15 17.38 8.49
C GLY A 110 -5.03 16.01 9.14
N VAL A 111 -4.39 15.05 8.48
CA VAL A 111 -4.17 13.71 9.04
C VAL A 111 -3.27 13.78 10.29
N GLN A 112 -2.17 14.54 10.23
CA GLN A 112 -1.20 14.57 11.34
C GLN A 112 -1.67 15.34 12.57
N GLN A 113 -2.36 16.47 12.37
CA GLN A 113 -2.69 17.39 13.47
C GLN A 113 -4.15 17.31 13.91
N LYS A 114 -5.07 16.99 13.00
CA LYS A 114 -6.51 16.98 13.25
C LYS A 114 -7.10 15.56 13.32
N GLY A 115 -6.29 14.53 13.05
CA GLY A 115 -6.75 13.14 13.05
C GLY A 115 -7.79 12.85 11.97
N TRP A 116 -7.75 13.60 10.86
CA TRP A 116 -8.66 13.41 9.73
C TRP A 116 -8.61 11.98 9.21
N TYR A 117 -9.78 11.40 8.97
CA TYR A 117 -9.93 10.05 8.46
C TYR A 117 -10.50 10.09 7.05
N PHE A 118 -11.20 9.03 6.65
CA PHE A 118 -11.65 8.83 5.27
C PHE A 118 -12.55 9.96 4.74
N THR A 119 -13.50 10.43 5.55
CA THR A 119 -14.49 11.45 5.14
C THR A 119 -13.80 12.78 4.85
N GLU A 120 -12.96 13.27 5.76
CA GLU A 120 -12.30 14.57 5.61
C GLU A 120 -11.30 14.56 4.45
N ILE A 121 -10.55 13.46 4.26
CA ILE A 121 -9.64 13.30 3.11
C ILE A 121 -10.43 13.34 1.80
N SER A 122 -11.58 12.66 1.74
CA SER A 122 -12.44 12.65 0.56
C SER A 122 -12.95 14.06 0.21
N VAL A 123 -13.35 14.83 1.22
CA VAL A 123 -13.81 16.22 1.03
C VAL A 123 -12.68 17.12 0.51
N VAL A 124 -11.44 16.95 0.98
CA VAL A 124 -10.28 17.71 0.47
C VAL A 124 -10.06 17.46 -1.02
N PHE A 125 -10.04 16.19 -1.44
CA PHE A 125 -9.85 15.85 -2.86
C PHE A 125 -11.04 16.25 -3.73
N LEU A 126 -12.27 16.12 -3.22
CA LEU A 126 -13.47 16.59 -3.92
C LEU A 126 -13.42 18.11 -4.11
N THR A 127 -13.05 18.86 -3.08
CA THR A 127 -12.88 20.32 -3.13
C THR A 127 -11.77 20.71 -4.10
N ALA A 128 -10.63 20.00 -4.07
CA ALA A 128 -9.54 20.24 -5.00
C ALA A 128 -9.95 19.97 -6.46
N GLY A 129 -10.69 18.88 -6.72
CA GLY A 129 -11.25 18.58 -8.03
C GLY A 129 -12.23 19.65 -8.51
N TYR A 130 -13.10 20.13 -7.62
CA TYR A 130 -14.03 21.22 -7.91
C TYR A 130 -13.31 22.54 -8.22
N LEU A 131 -12.26 22.89 -7.46
CA LEU A 131 -11.44 24.06 -7.77
C LEU A 131 -10.72 23.89 -9.12
N MET A 132 -10.14 22.71 -9.37
CA MET A 132 -9.51 22.41 -10.65
C MET A 132 -10.46 22.53 -11.84
N ALA A 133 -11.72 22.11 -11.69
CA ALA A 133 -12.75 22.28 -12.71
C ALA A 133 -12.90 23.74 -13.13
N ILE A 134 -13.03 24.66 -12.15
CA ILE A 134 -13.20 26.11 -12.39
C ILE A 134 -11.97 26.70 -13.08
N PHE A 135 -10.77 26.33 -12.63
CA PHE A 135 -9.52 26.93 -13.11
C PHE A 135 -8.94 26.27 -14.37
N SER A 136 -9.43 25.10 -14.76
CA SER A 136 -8.93 24.36 -15.92
C SER A 136 -9.18 25.06 -17.26
N GLY A 137 -10.17 25.97 -17.32
CA GLY A 137 -10.61 26.60 -18.58
C GLY A 137 -11.24 25.63 -19.58
N LEU A 138 -11.59 24.42 -19.14
CA LEU A 138 -12.35 23.45 -19.93
C LEU A 138 -13.83 23.82 -19.93
N SER A 139 -14.57 23.42 -20.96
CA SER A 139 -16.03 23.55 -20.98
C SER A 139 -16.66 22.70 -19.87
N GLU A 140 -17.77 23.18 -19.29
CA GLU A 140 -18.49 22.48 -18.22
C GLU A 140 -18.81 21.03 -18.60
N HIS A 141 -19.24 20.80 -19.84
CA HIS A 141 -19.51 19.45 -20.34
C HIS A 141 -18.27 18.53 -20.29
N LYS A 142 -17.07 19.04 -20.62
CA LYS A 142 -15.84 18.24 -20.56
C LYS A 142 -15.45 17.92 -19.12
N VAL A 143 -15.66 18.85 -18.20
CA VAL A 143 -15.42 18.64 -16.76
C VAL A 143 -16.35 17.56 -16.21
N VAL A 144 -17.66 17.68 -16.48
CA VAL A 144 -18.64 16.70 -16.00
C VAL A 144 -18.38 15.33 -16.61
N GLN A 145 -18.08 15.26 -17.91
CA GLN A 145 -17.74 14.00 -18.56
C GLN A 145 -16.50 13.36 -17.92
N ALA A 146 -15.42 14.11 -17.71
CA ALA A 146 -14.22 13.60 -17.06
C ALA A 146 -14.47 13.13 -15.62
N PHE A 147 -15.37 13.80 -14.87
CA PHE A 147 -15.77 13.35 -13.54
C PHE A 147 -16.56 12.03 -13.58
N VAL A 148 -17.51 11.90 -14.52
CA VAL A 148 -18.30 10.68 -14.71
C VAL A 148 -17.42 9.51 -15.16
N ASP A 149 -16.52 9.74 -16.11
CA ASP A 149 -15.58 8.73 -16.59
C ASP A 149 -14.69 8.23 -15.44
N GLY A 150 -14.13 9.14 -14.64
CA GLY A 150 -13.34 8.77 -13.46
C GLY A 150 -14.14 8.04 -12.38
N ALA A 151 -15.42 8.39 -12.18
CA ALA A 151 -16.30 7.66 -11.27
C ALA A 151 -16.64 6.25 -11.79
N SER A 152 -16.83 6.11 -13.11
CA SER A 152 -17.10 4.83 -13.78
C SER A 152 -15.94 3.85 -13.62
N ASP A 153 -14.70 4.34 -13.74
CA ASP A 153 -13.50 3.51 -13.54
C ASP A 153 -13.39 2.91 -12.13
N LEU A 154 -13.94 3.59 -11.12
CA LEU A 154 -13.93 3.13 -9.73
C LEU A 154 -15.13 2.24 -9.37
N LEU A 155 -16.15 2.17 -10.22
CA LEU A 155 -17.42 1.49 -9.93
C LEU A 155 -17.22 -0.03 -9.79
N GLY A 156 -16.40 -0.63 -10.66
CA GLY A 156 -16.04 -2.05 -10.54
C GLY A 156 -15.23 -2.37 -9.26
N VAL A 157 -14.31 -1.47 -8.88
CA VAL A 157 -13.54 -1.60 -7.63
C VAL A 157 -14.44 -1.45 -6.41
N ALA A 158 -15.39 -0.52 -6.43
CA ALA A 158 -16.33 -0.31 -5.32
C ALA A 158 -17.23 -1.54 -5.08
N LEU A 159 -17.77 -2.15 -6.15
CA LEU A 159 -18.61 -3.35 -6.05
C LEU A 159 -17.83 -4.55 -5.49
N THR A 160 -16.60 -4.76 -5.95
CA THR A 160 -15.75 -5.87 -5.48
C THR A 160 -15.34 -5.69 -4.01
N ILE A 161 -15.00 -4.47 -3.60
CA ILE A 161 -14.71 -4.16 -2.19
C ILE A 161 -15.96 -4.34 -1.32
N GLY A 162 -17.14 -3.91 -1.80
CA GLY A 162 -18.41 -4.10 -1.11
C GLY A 162 -18.72 -5.57 -0.85
N LEU A 163 -18.57 -6.43 -1.88
CA LEU A 163 -18.74 -7.87 -1.75
C LEU A 163 -17.72 -8.50 -0.78
N ALA A 164 -16.43 -8.13 -0.91
CA ALA A 164 -15.38 -8.62 -0.03
C ALA A 164 -15.66 -8.26 1.45
N ARG A 165 -16.19 -7.05 1.68
CA ARG A 165 -16.56 -6.61 3.03
C ARG A 165 -17.79 -7.33 3.57
N ALA A 166 -18.78 -7.63 2.71
CA ALA A 166 -19.96 -8.39 3.09
C ALA A 166 -19.60 -9.80 3.61
N VAL A 167 -18.67 -10.51 2.94
CA VAL A 167 -18.17 -11.81 3.41
C VAL A 167 -17.57 -11.70 4.82
N SER A 168 -16.77 -10.66 5.05
CA SER A 168 -16.14 -10.43 6.36
C SER A 168 -17.17 -10.19 7.46
N ILE A 169 -18.23 -9.43 7.17
CA ILE A 169 -19.31 -9.14 8.13
C ILE A 169 -20.09 -10.42 8.45
N VAL A 170 -20.47 -11.20 7.44
CA VAL A 170 -21.19 -12.48 7.63
C VAL A 170 -20.35 -13.48 8.43
N MET A 171 -19.04 -13.52 8.20
CA MET A 171 -18.13 -14.41 8.93
C MET A 171 -17.96 -14.00 10.41
N ASP A 172 -18.01 -12.70 10.70
CA ASP A 172 -18.02 -12.14 12.05
C ASP A 172 -19.34 -12.43 12.77
N ASP A 173 -20.48 -12.12 12.12
CA ASP A 173 -21.82 -12.34 12.66
C ASP A 173 -22.15 -13.84 12.89
N SER A 174 -21.55 -14.74 12.09
CA SER A 174 -21.72 -16.19 12.23
C SER A 174 -20.77 -16.84 13.24
N HIS A 175 -19.88 -16.08 13.89
CA HIS A 175 -18.81 -16.60 14.75
C HIS A 175 -17.90 -17.66 14.07
N THR A 176 -17.90 -17.68 12.73
CA THR A 176 -17.02 -18.59 11.98
C THR A 176 -15.55 -18.17 12.14
N SER A 177 -15.30 -16.85 12.23
CA SER A 177 -13.99 -16.28 12.56
C SER A 177 -13.40 -16.88 13.85
N ASP A 178 -14.21 -17.02 14.89
CA ASP A 178 -13.77 -17.54 16.20
C ASP A 178 -13.39 -19.02 16.11
N THR A 179 -14.12 -19.81 15.31
CA THR A 179 -13.85 -21.24 15.12
C THR A 179 -12.55 -21.46 14.34
N ILE A 180 -12.35 -20.68 13.26
CA ILE A 180 -11.11 -20.68 12.47
C ILE A 180 -9.93 -20.26 13.35
N MET A 181 -10.10 -19.20 14.14
CA MET A 181 -9.09 -18.72 15.07
C MET A 181 -8.76 -19.78 16.11
N HIS A 182 -9.73 -20.48 16.70
CA HIS A 182 -9.47 -21.54 17.67
C HIS A 182 -8.65 -22.69 17.05
N PHE A 183 -8.99 -23.11 15.82
CA PHE A 183 -8.28 -24.19 15.13
C PHE A 183 -6.82 -23.83 14.83
N PHE A 184 -6.58 -22.63 14.30
CA PHE A 184 -5.22 -22.16 14.00
C PHE A 184 -4.45 -21.76 15.25
N SER A 185 -5.11 -21.20 16.27
CA SER A 185 -4.51 -20.87 17.56
C SER A 185 -3.84 -22.09 18.18
N GLN A 186 -4.51 -23.24 18.15
CA GLN A 186 -3.97 -24.49 18.70
C GLN A 186 -2.76 -25.04 17.93
N GLN A 187 -2.60 -24.68 16.65
CA GLN A 187 -1.46 -25.10 15.82
C GLN A 187 -0.27 -24.12 15.88
N ILE A 188 -0.55 -22.85 16.21
CA ILE A 188 0.41 -21.75 16.12
C ILE A 188 0.82 -21.26 17.52
N SER A 189 0.12 -21.64 18.60
CA SER A 189 0.40 -21.23 19.97
C SER A 189 1.82 -21.55 20.44
N ASP A 190 2.42 -22.62 19.91
CA ASP A 190 3.80 -23.03 20.25
C ASP A 190 4.87 -22.41 19.34
N MET A 191 4.49 -21.63 18.32
CA MET A 191 5.46 -20.98 17.43
C MET A 191 6.05 -19.72 18.06
N SER A 192 7.36 -19.53 17.85
CA SER A 192 7.97 -18.24 18.18
C SER A 192 7.36 -17.11 17.34
N PRO A 193 7.16 -15.91 17.93
CA PRO A 193 6.67 -14.73 17.21
C PRO A 193 7.40 -14.41 15.90
N LEU A 194 8.72 -14.66 15.86
CA LEU A 194 9.56 -14.46 14.67
C LEU A 194 9.21 -15.43 13.53
N ILE A 195 8.97 -16.69 13.85
CA ILE A 195 8.60 -17.70 12.84
C ILE A 195 7.21 -17.40 12.31
N PHE A 196 6.28 -16.98 13.17
CA PHE A 196 4.93 -16.62 12.77
C PHE A 196 4.92 -15.45 11.77
N ILE A 197 5.68 -14.38 12.02
CA ILE A 197 5.68 -13.23 11.11
C ILE A 197 6.32 -13.55 9.74
N TRP A 198 7.35 -14.41 9.71
CA TRP A 198 7.94 -14.88 8.46
C TRP A 198 7.01 -15.82 7.69
N PHE A 199 6.32 -16.71 8.39
CA PHE A 199 5.30 -17.55 7.79
C PHE A 199 4.18 -16.71 7.18
N LEU A 200 3.69 -15.72 7.92
CA LEU A 200 2.64 -14.81 7.47
C LEU A 200 3.07 -13.94 6.28
N PHE A 201 4.34 -13.54 6.23
CA PHE A 201 4.94 -12.91 5.05
C PHE A 201 4.90 -13.84 3.81
N ILE A 202 5.26 -15.11 3.95
CA ILE A 202 5.20 -16.11 2.86
C ILE A 202 3.76 -16.34 2.40
N VAL A 203 2.81 -16.45 3.34
CA VAL A 203 1.38 -16.56 3.02
C VAL A 203 0.92 -15.38 2.17
N TYR A 204 1.33 -14.16 2.52
CA TYR A 204 0.99 -12.98 1.73
C TYR A 204 1.69 -12.91 0.37
N ILE A 205 2.87 -13.50 0.21
CA ILE A 205 3.47 -13.67 -1.12
C ILE A 205 2.59 -14.60 -1.98
N ILE A 206 2.19 -15.75 -1.44
CA ILE A 206 1.36 -16.72 -2.17
C ILE A 206 0.00 -16.12 -2.52
N LEU A 207 -0.69 -15.53 -1.54
CA LEU A 207 -1.98 -14.88 -1.78
C LEU A 207 -1.85 -13.69 -2.73
N GLY A 208 -0.79 -12.90 -2.58
CA GLY A 208 -0.51 -11.75 -3.44
C GLY A 208 -0.26 -12.16 -4.90
N PHE A 209 0.37 -13.31 -5.15
CA PHE A 209 0.54 -13.84 -6.51
C PHE A 209 -0.82 -14.03 -7.23
N PHE A 210 -1.84 -14.53 -6.52
CA PHE A 210 -3.19 -14.67 -7.07
C PHE A 210 -4.00 -13.37 -7.04
N ILE A 211 -3.82 -12.57 -5.99
CA ILE A 211 -4.60 -11.34 -5.73
C ILE A 211 -3.63 -10.16 -5.65
N GLN A 212 -3.38 -9.50 -6.79
CA GLN A 212 -2.49 -8.33 -6.88
C GLN A 212 -3.11 -7.02 -6.34
N SER A 213 -4.39 -7.03 -5.96
CA SER A 213 -5.07 -5.85 -5.42
C SER A 213 -4.77 -5.64 -3.94
N SER A 214 -4.09 -4.54 -3.61
CA SER A 214 -3.74 -4.19 -2.23
C SER A 214 -4.93 -3.78 -1.36
N SER A 215 -6.04 -3.36 -1.94
CA SER A 215 -7.27 -3.06 -1.19
C SER A 215 -8.11 -4.32 -1.03
N GLY A 216 -8.31 -5.08 -2.11
CA GLY A 216 -9.12 -6.31 -2.09
C GLY A 216 -8.54 -7.38 -1.17
N LEU A 217 -7.22 -7.62 -1.24
CA LEU A 217 -6.57 -8.61 -0.38
C LEU A 217 -6.66 -8.24 1.10
N ALA A 218 -6.45 -6.96 1.44
CA ALA A 218 -6.55 -6.49 2.83
C ALA A 218 -7.96 -6.66 3.40
N VAL A 219 -9.01 -6.37 2.63
CA VAL A 219 -10.40 -6.51 3.08
C VAL A 219 -10.73 -7.97 3.38
N LEU A 220 -10.21 -8.90 2.58
CA LEU A 220 -10.44 -10.34 2.75
C LEU A 220 -9.59 -10.97 3.86
N SER A 221 -8.31 -10.60 3.96
CA SER A 221 -7.35 -11.31 4.83
C SER A 221 -7.28 -10.76 6.25
N MET A 222 -7.42 -9.44 6.43
CA MET A 222 -7.21 -8.79 7.74
C MET A 222 -8.19 -9.23 8.82
N PRO A 223 -9.49 -9.46 8.53
CA PRO A 223 -10.43 -9.98 9.54
C PRO A 223 -10.01 -11.34 10.12
N ILE A 224 -9.29 -12.16 9.35
CA ILE A 224 -8.82 -13.48 9.78
C ILE A 224 -7.45 -13.37 10.47
N MET A 225 -6.52 -12.61 9.88
CA MET A 225 -5.13 -12.53 10.34
C MET A 225 -4.93 -11.61 11.56
N ALA A 226 -5.77 -10.59 11.74
CA ALA A 226 -5.65 -9.66 12.86
C ALA A 226 -6.04 -10.28 14.23
N PRO A 227 -7.07 -11.15 14.33
CA PRO A 227 -7.33 -11.92 15.55
C PRO A 227 -6.20 -12.89 15.88
N LEU A 228 -5.63 -13.58 14.88
CA LEU A 228 -4.51 -14.52 15.03
C LEU A 228 -3.26 -13.86 15.60
N ALA A 229 -3.01 -12.59 15.27
CA ALA A 229 -1.92 -11.79 15.85
C ALA A 229 -1.95 -11.81 17.39
N ASN A 230 -3.14 -11.71 17.99
CA ASN A 230 -3.29 -11.62 19.43
C ASN A 230 -3.03 -12.98 20.13
N VAL A 231 -3.14 -14.10 19.42
CA VAL A 231 -2.84 -15.45 19.97
C VAL A 231 -1.34 -15.63 20.17
N VAL A 232 -0.55 -15.18 19.20
CA VAL A 232 0.92 -15.27 19.22
C VAL A 232 1.54 -14.07 19.95
N GLU A 233 0.70 -13.28 20.63
CA GLU A 233 1.09 -12.06 21.37
C GLU A 233 1.88 -11.03 20.54
N ILE A 234 1.60 -10.94 19.23
CA ILE A 234 2.22 -9.95 18.35
C ILE A 234 1.29 -8.78 18.05
N ASP A 235 1.86 -7.58 17.90
CA ASP A 235 1.09 -6.40 17.55
C ASP A 235 0.47 -6.50 16.14
N ARG A 236 -0.77 -6.01 15.98
CA ARG A 236 -1.48 -6.04 14.69
C ARG A 236 -0.76 -5.22 13.62
N ALA A 237 0.03 -4.20 13.99
CA ALA A 237 0.83 -3.44 13.05
C ALA A 237 1.92 -4.30 12.39
N SER A 238 2.41 -5.34 13.08
CA SER A 238 3.39 -6.30 12.55
C SER A 238 2.77 -7.18 11.45
N VAL A 239 1.50 -7.58 11.61
CA VAL A 239 0.73 -8.28 10.56
C VAL A 239 0.52 -7.39 9.35
N ILE A 240 0.19 -6.11 9.56
CA ILE A 240 0.04 -5.12 8.48
C ILE A 240 1.38 -4.86 7.78
N ASP A 241 2.50 -4.89 8.50
CA ASP A 241 3.82 -4.80 7.89
C ASP A 241 4.12 -6.06 7.06
N ALA A 242 3.98 -7.26 7.60
CA ALA A 242 4.18 -8.49 6.82
C ALA A 242 3.30 -8.54 5.56
N TYR A 243 2.06 -8.05 5.64
CA TYR A 243 1.18 -7.84 4.50
C TYR A 243 1.77 -6.90 3.43
N ASN A 244 2.11 -5.66 3.81
CA ASN A 244 2.61 -4.67 2.87
C ASN A 244 3.93 -5.09 2.22
N TRP A 245 4.82 -5.72 2.99
CA TRP A 245 6.10 -6.20 2.51
C TRP A 245 5.93 -7.42 1.61
N GLY A 246 5.04 -8.36 1.95
CA GLY A 246 4.74 -9.53 1.12
C GLY A 246 4.13 -9.15 -0.22
N LEU A 247 3.14 -8.26 -0.21
CA LEU A 247 2.50 -7.78 -1.44
C LEU A 247 3.46 -6.93 -2.28
N GLY A 248 4.24 -6.05 -1.65
CA GLY A 248 5.26 -5.26 -2.33
C GLY A 248 6.32 -6.14 -3.01
N PHE A 249 6.77 -7.19 -2.33
CA PHE A 249 7.73 -8.16 -2.88
C PHE A 249 7.19 -8.86 -4.13
N ILE A 250 6.00 -9.46 -4.04
CA ILE A 250 5.45 -10.28 -5.13
C ILE A 250 4.99 -9.43 -6.33
N SER A 251 4.66 -8.15 -6.10
CA SER A 251 4.30 -7.20 -7.16
C SER A 251 5.42 -6.97 -8.20
N LEU A 252 6.69 -7.24 -7.85
CA LEU A 252 7.85 -7.09 -8.76
C LEU A 252 7.95 -8.20 -9.82
N VAL A 253 7.26 -9.31 -9.60
CA VAL A 253 7.41 -10.54 -10.40
C VAL A 253 6.12 -10.93 -11.09
N THR A 254 5.00 -10.67 -10.45
CA THR A 254 3.74 -11.28 -10.88
C THR A 254 3.31 -10.74 -12.24
N PRO A 255 3.09 -11.61 -13.25
CA PRO A 255 2.78 -11.18 -14.61
C PRO A 255 1.38 -10.54 -14.74
N THR A 256 0.48 -10.80 -13.77
CA THR A 256 -0.84 -10.15 -13.69
C THR A 256 -0.76 -8.73 -13.10
N GLY A 257 0.40 -8.31 -12.60
CA GLY A 257 0.63 -6.96 -12.09
C GLY A 257 1.00 -5.96 -13.20
N LEU A 258 1.28 -4.72 -12.79
CA LEU A 258 1.69 -3.63 -13.69
C LEU A 258 3.03 -3.91 -14.40
N ILE A 259 3.84 -4.85 -13.90
CA ILE A 259 5.13 -5.20 -14.48
C ILE A 259 4.98 -5.60 -15.96
N LEU A 260 4.02 -6.47 -16.30
CA LEU A 260 3.89 -6.95 -17.67
C LEU A 260 3.47 -5.83 -18.62
N MET A 261 2.55 -4.96 -18.21
CA MET A 261 2.15 -3.78 -18.98
C MET A 261 3.34 -2.85 -19.23
N SER A 262 4.13 -2.57 -18.18
CA SER A 262 5.31 -1.71 -18.31
C SER A 262 6.39 -2.31 -19.21
N LEU A 263 6.59 -3.63 -19.17
CA LEU A 263 7.54 -4.34 -20.03
C LEU A 263 7.11 -4.33 -21.49
N MET A 264 5.80 -4.44 -21.76
CA MET A 264 5.25 -4.32 -23.12
C MET A 264 5.45 -2.92 -23.71
N MET A 265 5.33 -1.85 -22.90
CA MET A 265 5.59 -0.48 -23.37
C MET A 265 7.03 -0.26 -23.83
N VAL A 266 7.98 -0.99 -23.21
CA VAL A 266 9.43 -0.90 -23.49
C VAL A 266 9.91 -2.08 -24.35
N ASN A 267 9.01 -2.95 -24.82
CA ASN A 267 9.30 -4.10 -25.67
C ASN A 267 10.34 -5.09 -25.12
N ILE A 268 10.33 -5.33 -23.80
CA ILE A 268 11.23 -6.26 -23.11
C ILE A 268 10.48 -7.55 -22.73
N ASP A 269 11.05 -8.70 -23.07
CA ASP A 269 10.51 -10.00 -22.65
C ASP A 269 10.52 -10.20 -21.13
N PHE A 270 9.46 -10.82 -20.60
CA PHE A 270 9.37 -11.16 -19.18
C PHE A 270 10.53 -12.06 -18.70
N ASN A 271 11.00 -12.98 -19.54
CA ASN A 271 12.15 -13.84 -19.20
C ASN A 271 13.44 -13.04 -18.97
N LYS A 272 13.68 -12.01 -19.79
CA LYS A 272 14.83 -11.11 -19.65
C LYS A 272 14.71 -10.28 -18.36
N TRP A 273 13.50 -9.76 -18.09
CA TRP A 273 13.20 -9.06 -16.85
C TRP A 273 13.42 -9.94 -15.61
N PHE A 274 12.88 -11.15 -15.60
CA PHE A 274 12.98 -12.05 -14.47
C PHE A 274 14.43 -12.45 -14.18
N LYS A 275 15.23 -12.74 -15.22
CA LYS A 275 16.66 -13.05 -15.08
C LYS A 275 17.45 -11.90 -14.46
N TRP A 276 17.11 -10.66 -14.80
CA TRP A 276 17.71 -9.47 -14.19
C TRP A 276 17.22 -9.25 -12.75
N CYS A 277 15.91 -9.39 -12.52
CA CYS A 277 15.24 -9.11 -11.27
C CYS A 277 15.50 -10.20 -10.20
N TRP A 278 15.81 -11.43 -10.58
CA TRP A 278 16.04 -12.55 -9.64
C TRP A 278 17.06 -12.23 -8.53
N LYS A 279 18.19 -11.59 -8.88
CA LYS A 279 19.20 -11.19 -7.89
C LYS A 279 18.68 -10.13 -6.93
N LEU A 280 17.85 -9.21 -7.42
CA LEU A 280 17.17 -8.21 -6.60
C LEU A 280 16.16 -8.87 -5.68
N LEU A 281 15.35 -9.81 -6.17
CA LEU A 281 14.37 -10.54 -5.37
C LEU A 281 15.02 -11.24 -4.20
N VAL A 282 16.14 -11.93 -4.39
CA VAL A 282 16.81 -12.61 -3.27
C VAL A 282 17.28 -11.61 -2.21
N ILE A 283 17.86 -10.48 -2.63
CA ILE A 283 18.31 -9.42 -1.71
C ILE A 283 17.12 -8.82 -0.96
N GLU A 284 16.04 -8.50 -1.67
CA GLU A 284 14.81 -7.94 -1.10
C GLU A 284 14.14 -8.93 -0.15
N PHE A 285 14.08 -10.22 -0.49
CA PHE A 285 13.51 -11.25 0.37
C PHE A 285 14.24 -11.33 1.71
N VAL A 286 15.58 -11.37 1.69
CA VAL A 286 16.39 -11.38 2.92
C VAL A 286 16.21 -10.08 3.71
N LEU A 287 16.16 -8.93 3.03
CA LEU A 287 15.93 -7.64 3.66
C LEU A 287 14.55 -7.57 4.33
N CYS A 288 13.50 -8.09 3.69
CA CYS A 288 12.17 -8.23 4.26
C CYS A 288 12.19 -9.07 5.54
N LEU A 289 12.85 -10.24 5.53
CA LEU A 289 12.93 -11.12 6.71
C LEU A 289 13.65 -10.44 7.89
N VAL A 290 14.81 -9.83 7.63
CA VAL A 290 15.56 -9.09 8.66
C VAL A 290 14.75 -7.90 9.16
N ALA A 291 14.11 -7.16 8.26
CA ALA A 291 13.26 -6.05 8.63
C ALA A 291 12.13 -6.53 9.53
N LEU A 292 11.35 -7.53 9.14
CA LEU A 292 10.24 -8.05 9.96
C LEU A 292 10.72 -8.53 11.32
N GLY A 293 11.86 -9.23 11.38
CA GLY A 293 12.46 -9.66 12.65
C GLY A 293 12.86 -8.50 13.58
N VAL A 294 13.53 -7.48 13.04
CA VAL A 294 13.84 -6.25 13.81
C VAL A 294 12.56 -5.52 14.21
N GLY A 295 11.50 -5.61 13.40
CA GLY A 295 10.21 -5.00 13.73
C GLY A 295 9.56 -5.58 14.96
N LEU A 296 9.63 -6.88 15.08
CA LEU A 296 9.08 -7.60 16.21
C LEU A 296 9.82 -7.31 17.54
N LEU A 297 11.05 -6.79 17.48
CA LEU A 297 11.80 -6.35 18.66
C LEU A 297 11.52 -4.90 19.06
N VAL A 298 10.92 -4.12 18.16
CA VAL A 298 10.61 -2.70 18.38
C VAL A 298 9.20 -2.50 18.90
N TYR A 299 8.31 -3.45 18.58
CA TYR A 299 6.93 -3.53 19.07
C TYR A 299 6.86 -4.34 20.36
#